data_AF-A0AAI9MRX0-F1
#
_entry.id   AF-A0AAI9MRX0-F1
#
_cell.length_a   1.000
_cell.length_b   1.000
_cell.length_c   1.000
_cell.angle_alpha   90.00
_cell.angle_beta   90.00
_cell.angle_gamma   90.00
#
_symmetry.space_group_name_H-M   'P 1'
#
loop_
_entity.id
_entity.type
_entity.pdbx_description
1 polymer ?
#
loop_
_entity_poly.entity_id
_entity_poly.type
_entity_poly.pdbx_seq_one_letter_code
_entity_poly.pdbx_strand_id
1 'polypeptide(L)'
;MIIAITRCGLLTLIFLLLGCGDETQPDAPEMSRYYYSNITGDDLFFTVNGKSYHLAHNGEGIVYLPSGLNKLETPQGQQISFMAYPGNSGGILNPSRARYYSYTIHDGDMLYSPQFNAMVKTFKFDGHYYQGPLRISNADVIDNNLFKCRYPSDVPDIKAVLDRFVAGEKGMMTICMNENEFRRFLEYNPRGVSLLPDNTVITPEQDADTGNTLRLHDIRFQDPELREGAEEITDIVTEFRHQTDVTKKYEIYSRYHTVLMRMANRYRQILLQSDKENGTDKEESRKFSEFVQETGEIFGAGVLPLQTDETPPAH
;
A
#
# COMPACT_ATOMS: atom_id res chain seq x y z
N MET A 1 -19.23 -26.74 46.28
CA MET A 1 -20.06 -27.22 45.16
C MET A 1 -19.96 -26.16 44.07
N ILE A 2 -18.82 -26.03 43.39
CA ILE A 2 -18.43 -26.72 42.15
C ILE A 2 -19.66 -27.00 41.27
N ILE A 3 -19.80 -26.28 40.17
CA ILE A 3 -19.90 -26.82 38.81
C ILE A 3 -19.37 -25.74 37.85
N ALA A 4 -18.32 -26.11 37.14
CA ALA A 4 -17.79 -25.41 35.98
C ALA A 4 -18.79 -25.53 34.82
N ILE A 5 -18.96 -24.48 34.03
CA ILE A 5 -19.48 -24.60 32.66
C ILE A 5 -18.38 -24.14 31.72
N THR A 6 -18.02 -25.12 30.91
CA THR A 6 -16.89 -25.27 30.02
C THR A 6 -17.02 -24.44 28.75
N ARG A 7 -15.86 -24.05 28.23
CA ARG A 7 -15.53 -23.79 26.82
C ARG A 7 -16.51 -24.47 25.84
N CYS A 8 -17.23 -23.68 25.06
CA CYS A 8 -17.79 -24.08 23.77
C CYS A 8 -17.94 -22.83 22.91
N GLY A 9 -17.16 -22.76 21.83
CA GLY A 9 -17.19 -21.69 20.84
C GLY A 9 -16.15 -21.96 19.75
N LEU A 10 -16.07 -23.22 19.32
CA LEU A 10 -15.19 -23.68 18.27
C LEU A 10 -15.99 -23.77 16.96
N LEU A 11 -15.48 -23.09 15.93
CA LEU A 11 -15.58 -23.41 14.51
C LEU A 11 -16.97 -23.76 13.93
N THR A 12 -17.57 -22.78 13.27
CA THR A 12 -18.42 -23.03 12.10
C THR A 12 -18.02 -22.09 10.98
N LEU A 13 -17.18 -22.60 10.07
CA LEU A 13 -17.15 -22.11 8.70
C LEU A 13 -16.87 -23.30 7.79
N ILE A 14 -17.96 -23.93 7.37
CA ILE A 14 -17.99 -24.83 6.22
C ILE A 14 -17.85 -23.93 5.00
N PHE A 15 -16.71 -23.97 4.32
CA PHE A 15 -16.65 -23.60 2.91
C PHE A 15 -16.36 -24.86 2.10
N LEU A 16 -17.26 -25.06 1.14
CA LEU A 16 -17.35 -26.17 0.22
C LEU A 16 -16.09 -26.29 -0.62
N LEU A 17 -15.31 -27.35 -0.42
CA LEU A 17 -14.42 -27.87 -1.43
C LEU A 17 -15.26 -28.69 -2.42
N LEU A 18 -15.79 -28.04 -3.45
CA LEU A 18 -16.05 -28.73 -4.71
C LEU A 18 -14.77 -28.61 -5.54
N GLY A 19 -13.89 -29.58 -5.32
CA GLY A 19 -12.91 -29.97 -6.32
C GLY A 19 -13.63 -30.71 -7.45
N CYS A 20 -13.72 -30.09 -8.60
CA CYS A 20 -13.74 -30.79 -9.88
C CYS A 20 -12.55 -30.24 -10.66
N GLY A 21 -11.52 -31.08 -10.79
CA GLY A 21 -10.43 -30.82 -11.71
C GLY A 21 -10.95 -30.87 -13.13
N ASP A 22 -10.61 -29.86 -13.92
CA ASP A 22 -10.52 -30.00 -15.36
C ASP A 22 -9.14 -29.46 -15.74
N GLU A 23 -8.25 -30.39 -16.12
CA GLU A 23 -6.96 -30.09 -16.73
C GLU A 23 -7.22 -29.62 -18.16
N THR A 24 -7.59 -28.35 -18.38
CA THR A 24 -7.65 -27.79 -19.73
C THR A 24 -7.21 -26.33 -19.78
N GLN A 25 -6.16 -26.10 -20.58
CA GLN A 25 -5.49 -24.86 -20.96
C GLN A 25 -4.45 -24.31 -19.97
N PRO A 26 -3.31 -23.77 -20.46
CA PRO A 26 -2.58 -22.80 -19.65
C PRO A 26 -3.56 -21.63 -19.43
N ASP A 27 -4.05 -21.50 -18.21
CA ASP A 27 -4.95 -20.41 -17.83
C ASP A 27 -4.37 -19.11 -18.35
N ALA A 28 -5.15 -18.37 -19.14
CA ALA A 28 -4.75 -17.03 -19.53
C ALA A 28 -4.38 -16.26 -18.25
N PRO A 29 -3.27 -15.51 -18.24
CA PRO A 29 -2.80 -14.86 -17.03
C PRO A 29 -3.90 -13.97 -16.46
N GLU A 30 -4.04 -13.99 -15.13
CA GLU A 30 -5.01 -13.16 -14.43
C GLU A 30 -4.81 -11.68 -14.80
N MET A 31 -5.90 -10.97 -15.09
CA MET A 31 -5.86 -9.59 -15.55
C MET A 31 -6.25 -8.65 -14.42
N SER A 32 -5.35 -7.71 -14.08
CA SER A 32 -5.60 -6.68 -13.06
C SER A 32 -5.90 -5.33 -13.71
N ARG A 33 -6.74 -4.53 -13.04
CA ARG A 33 -7.27 -3.26 -13.56
C ARG A 33 -6.40 -2.07 -13.18
N TYR A 34 -5.90 -1.34 -14.17
CA TYR A 34 -5.09 -0.14 -13.95
C TYR A 34 -5.78 1.12 -14.46
N TYR A 35 -5.91 2.11 -13.58
CA TYR A 35 -6.40 3.44 -13.89
C TYR A 35 -5.26 4.33 -14.40
N TYR A 36 -5.57 5.32 -15.24
CA TYR A 36 -4.65 6.39 -15.61
C TYR A 36 -5.44 7.66 -15.89
N SER A 37 -4.86 8.82 -15.58
CA SER A 37 -5.46 10.12 -15.88
C SER A 37 -4.41 11.15 -16.27
N ASN A 38 -4.84 12.17 -17.01
CA ASN A 38 -4.00 13.23 -17.52
C ASN A 38 -4.45 14.57 -16.94
N ILE A 39 -3.79 15.01 -15.88
CA ILE A 39 -3.99 16.34 -15.30
C ILE A 39 -3.00 17.39 -15.83
N THR A 40 -2.15 17.03 -16.79
CA THR A 40 -1.20 17.97 -17.41
C THR A 40 -1.93 18.87 -18.38
N GLY A 41 -1.38 20.05 -18.71
CA GLY A 41 -2.02 21.01 -19.62
C GLY A 41 -2.08 20.59 -21.09
N ASP A 42 -1.38 19.52 -21.47
CA ASP A 42 -1.25 19.03 -22.84
C ASP A 42 -1.75 17.58 -22.97
N ASP A 43 -1.81 17.07 -24.20
CA ASP A 43 -2.11 15.66 -24.46
C ASP A 43 -0.97 14.75 -23.99
N LEU A 44 -1.34 13.60 -23.42
CA LEU A 44 -0.41 12.62 -22.86
C LEU A 44 -0.32 11.40 -23.79
N PHE A 45 0.91 11.02 -24.14
CA PHE A 45 1.23 9.85 -24.96
C PHE A 45 2.14 8.91 -24.18
N PHE A 46 1.75 7.65 -24.05
CA PHE A 46 2.55 6.64 -23.37
C PHE A 46 2.30 5.26 -23.97
N THR A 47 3.17 4.31 -23.66
CA THR A 47 3.04 2.93 -24.17
C THR A 47 3.03 1.95 -23.01
N VAL A 48 2.17 0.93 -23.09
CA VAL A 48 2.15 -0.18 -22.13
C VAL A 48 2.23 -1.49 -22.89
N ASN A 49 3.24 -2.30 -22.60
CA ASN A 49 3.52 -3.57 -23.29
C ASN A 49 3.52 -3.42 -24.82
N GLY A 50 4.08 -2.33 -25.34
CA GLY A 50 4.15 -2.03 -26.78
C GLY A 50 2.86 -1.45 -27.39
N LYS A 51 1.75 -1.35 -26.64
CA LYS A 51 0.53 -0.68 -27.10
C LYS A 51 0.53 0.79 -26.71
N SER A 52 0.38 1.68 -27.69
CA SER A 52 0.32 3.12 -27.48
C SER A 52 -1.05 3.57 -26.97
N TYR A 53 -1.02 4.57 -26.10
CA TYR A 53 -2.18 5.24 -25.52
C TYR A 53 -2.03 6.75 -25.75
N HIS A 54 -3.13 7.38 -26.15
CA HIS A 54 -3.27 8.83 -26.27
C HIS A 54 -4.39 9.26 -25.34
N LEU A 55 -4.12 10.24 -24.51
CA LEU A 55 -5.06 10.77 -23.55
C LEU A 55 -5.09 12.29 -23.64
N ALA A 56 -6.25 12.83 -24.02
CA ALA A 56 -6.46 14.27 -24.08
C ALA A 56 -6.28 14.92 -22.69
N HIS A 57 -6.10 16.25 -22.67
CA HIS A 57 -6.15 17.02 -21.43
C HIS A 57 -7.41 16.69 -20.59
N ASN A 58 -7.23 16.44 -19.28
CA ASN A 58 -8.26 15.97 -18.33
C ASN A 58 -8.92 14.64 -18.70
N GLY A 59 -8.33 13.87 -19.62
CA GLY A 59 -8.77 12.53 -19.92
C GLY A 59 -8.41 11.55 -18.81
N GLU A 60 -9.20 10.48 -18.72
CA GLU A 60 -8.95 9.33 -17.87
C GLU A 60 -9.24 8.03 -18.63
N GLY A 61 -8.72 6.91 -18.14
CA GLY A 61 -8.98 5.62 -18.74
C GLY A 61 -8.56 4.45 -17.87
N ILE A 62 -8.90 3.26 -18.35
CA ILE A 62 -8.59 1.99 -17.70
C ILE A 62 -7.93 1.07 -18.72
N VAL A 63 -6.92 0.33 -18.26
CA VAL A 63 -6.31 -0.77 -19.00
C VAL A 63 -6.25 -2.00 -18.09
N TYR A 64 -6.37 -3.18 -18.69
CA TYR A 64 -6.18 -4.44 -17.99
C TYR A 64 -4.82 -5.00 -18.37
N LEU A 65 -4.01 -5.34 -17.36
CA LEU A 65 -2.67 -5.91 -17.54
C LEU A 65 -2.61 -7.32 -16.98
N PRO A 66 -1.90 -8.24 -17.65
CA PRO A 66 -1.73 -9.60 -17.15
C PRO A 66 -0.79 -9.62 -15.95
N SER A 67 -0.96 -10.62 -15.08
CA SER A 67 0.06 -11.03 -14.12
C SER A 67 1.35 -11.39 -14.85
N GLY A 68 2.49 -11.02 -14.27
CA GLY A 68 3.82 -11.20 -14.86
C GLY A 68 4.53 -9.87 -15.12
N LEU A 69 5.55 -9.94 -15.97
CA LEU A 69 6.36 -8.80 -16.36
C LEU A 69 5.56 -7.86 -17.27
N ASN A 70 5.47 -6.61 -16.86
CA ASN A 70 4.86 -5.52 -17.62
C ASN A 70 5.86 -4.38 -17.82
N LYS A 71 5.65 -3.59 -18.87
CA LYS A 71 6.50 -2.45 -19.24
C LYS A 71 5.65 -1.22 -19.50
N LEU A 72 5.97 -0.12 -18.83
CA LEU A 72 5.46 1.22 -19.09
C LEU A 72 6.56 2.04 -19.76
N GLU A 73 6.24 2.72 -20.85
CA GLU A 73 7.11 3.73 -21.46
C GLU A 73 6.47 5.11 -21.31
N THR A 74 7.18 6.02 -20.65
CA THR A 74 6.74 7.39 -20.39
C THR A 74 6.75 8.25 -21.68
N PRO A 75 6.15 9.45 -21.68
CA PRO A 75 6.24 10.36 -22.83
C PRO A 75 7.67 10.76 -23.17
N GLN A 76 8.59 10.69 -22.20
CA GLN A 76 10.01 10.99 -22.37
C GLN A 76 10.81 9.77 -22.88
N GLY A 77 10.16 8.63 -23.14
CA GLY A 77 10.81 7.41 -23.61
C GLY A 77 11.49 6.59 -22.50
N GLN A 78 11.31 6.96 -21.21
CA GLN A 78 11.82 6.16 -20.10
C GLN A 78 11.02 4.86 -19.99
N GLN A 79 11.72 3.72 -19.98
CA GLN A 79 11.11 2.41 -19.79
C GLN A 79 11.15 1.98 -18.32
N ILE A 80 10.00 1.62 -17.79
CA ILE A 80 9.81 1.15 -16.42
C ILE A 80 9.27 -0.27 -16.51
N SER A 81 10.03 -1.23 -16.01
CA SER A 81 9.60 -2.62 -15.90
C SER A 81 9.03 -2.88 -14.51
N PHE A 82 7.91 -3.58 -14.42
CA PHE A 82 7.29 -3.93 -13.15
C PHE A 82 6.63 -5.31 -13.22
N MET A 83 6.65 -6.01 -12.10
CA MET A 83 5.95 -7.28 -11.92
C MET A 83 4.56 -7.04 -11.35
N ALA A 84 3.53 -7.59 -11.99
CA ALA A 84 2.19 -7.73 -11.41
C ALA A 84 2.02 -9.17 -10.94
N TYR A 85 1.77 -9.38 -9.65
CA TYR A 85 1.60 -10.73 -9.11
C TYR A 85 0.14 -11.22 -9.24
N PRO A 86 -0.11 -12.54 -9.30
CA PRO A 86 -1.46 -13.10 -9.20
C PRO A 86 -2.19 -12.59 -7.95
N GLY A 87 -3.50 -12.36 -8.06
CA GLY A 87 -4.34 -11.75 -7.02
C GLY A 87 -4.13 -10.25 -6.83
N ASN A 88 -3.40 -9.58 -7.73
CA ASN A 88 -3.20 -8.13 -7.69
C ASN A 88 -4.52 -7.38 -7.95
N SER A 89 -4.81 -6.39 -7.11
CA SER A 89 -6.00 -5.53 -7.22
C SER A 89 -5.84 -4.42 -8.26
N GLY A 90 -4.70 -4.37 -8.95
CA GLY A 90 -4.40 -3.40 -9.99
C GLY A 90 -3.68 -2.18 -9.45
N GLY A 91 -3.93 -1.02 -10.04
CA GLY A 91 -3.12 0.15 -9.70
C GLY A 91 -3.41 1.38 -10.53
N ILE A 92 -2.49 2.34 -10.47
CA ILE A 92 -2.51 3.52 -11.32
C ILE A 92 -1.24 3.50 -12.16
N LEU A 93 -1.38 3.67 -13.48
CA LEU A 93 -0.26 4.01 -14.36
C LEU A 93 -0.18 5.53 -14.43
N ASN A 94 0.97 6.07 -14.05
CA ASN A 94 1.18 7.50 -13.87
C ASN A 94 2.41 7.97 -14.64
N PRO A 95 2.39 7.88 -15.98
CA PRO A 95 3.55 8.15 -16.81
C PRO A 95 3.95 9.64 -16.84
N SER A 96 3.10 10.53 -16.31
CA SER A 96 3.39 11.96 -16.13
C SER A 96 3.89 12.30 -14.71
N ARG A 97 3.96 11.31 -13.80
CA ARG A 97 4.30 11.50 -12.38
C ARG A 97 3.44 12.58 -11.69
N ALA A 98 2.16 12.65 -12.07
CA ALA A 98 1.16 13.44 -11.38
C ALA A 98 1.00 12.95 -9.92
N ARG A 99 0.60 13.84 -9.02
CA ARG A 99 0.28 13.45 -7.64
C ARG A 99 -1.09 12.79 -7.57
N TYR A 100 -1.14 11.63 -6.94
CA TYR A 100 -2.36 10.94 -6.57
C TYR A 100 -2.51 10.88 -5.06
N TYR A 101 -3.76 10.96 -4.61
CA TYR A 101 -4.18 10.99 -3.22
C TYR A 101 -5.13 9.83 -2.98
N SER A 102 -4.82 8.95 -2.02
CA SER A 102 -5.80 8.00 -1.50
C SER A 102 -6.35 8.54 -0.20
N TYR A 103 -7.66 8.80 -0.13
CA TYR A 103 -8.30 9.28 1.09
C TYR A 103 -9.31 8.26 1.58
N THR A 104 -9.24 7.91 2.87
CA THR A 104 -10.14 6.96 3.51
C THR A 104 -11.31 7.69 4.17
N ILE A 105 -12.50 7.55 3.57
CA ILE A 105 -13.78 7.90 4.21
C ILE A 105 -14.08 6.85 5.28
N HIS A 106 -14.56 7.28 6.43
CA HIS A 106 -14.78 6.41 7.58
C HIS A 106 -16.02 6.85 8.37
N ASP A 107 -16.56 5.93 9.16
CA ASP A 107 -17.61 6.25 10.11
C ASP A 107 -17.07 7.03 11.33
N GLY A 108 -17.97 7.66 12.09
CA GLY A 108 -17.60 8.47 13.25
C GLY A 108 -17.03 7.67 14.43
N ASP A 109 -17.36 6.39 14.56
CA ASP A 109 -16.93 5.56 15.69
C ASP A 109 -15.46 5.13 15.52
N MET A 110 -14.99 5.04 14.27
CA MET A 110 -13.61 4.67 13.94
C MET A 110 -12.56 5.71 14.35
N LEU A 111 -12.95 6.97 14.61
CA LEU A 111 -12.05 8.09 14.91
C LEU A 111 -11.07 7.84 16.07
N TYR A 112 -11.39 6.92 16.98
CA TYR A 112 -10.57 6.61 18.16
C TYR A 112 -9.88 5.25 18.09
N SER A 113 -10.01 4.53 16.99
CA SER A 113 -9.37 3.22 16.84
C SER A 113 -7.86 3.38 16.56
N PRO A 114 -6.99 2.51 17.12
CA PRO A 114 -5.57 2.50 16.78
C PRO A 114 -5.31 2.33 15.28
N GLN A 115 -6.18 1.58 14.60
CA GLN A 115 -6.12 1.36 13.16
C GLN A 115 -6.35 2.66 12.38
N PHE A 116 -7.31 3.48 12.81
CA PHE A 116 -7.57 4.78 12.21
C PHE A 116 -6.41 5.76 12.45
N ASN A 117 -5.90 5.83 13.69
CA ASN A 117 -4.78 6.71 14.03
C ASN A 117 -3.53 6.43 13.17
N ALA A 118 -3.29 5.18 12.80
CA ALA A 118 -2.16 4.81 11.93
C ALA A 118 -2.32 5.32 10.47
N MET A 119 -3.55 5.54 10.02
CA MET A 119 -3.84 6.10 8.68
C MET A 119 -3.68 7.62 8.64
N VAL A 120 -3.78 8.30 9.78
CA VAL A 120 -3.71 9.75 9.86
C VAL A 120 -2.27 10.22 9.62
N LYS A 121 -2.06 10.91 8.51
CA LYS A 121 -0.77 11.44 8.06
C LYS A 121 -0.84 12.94 7.84
N THR A 122 0.32 13.58 7.93
CA THR A 122 0.54 15.00 7.67
C THR A 122 0.94 15.17 6.22
N PHE A 123 0.38 16.17 5.54
CA PHE A 123 0.68 16.47 4.15
C PHE A 123 0.63 17.98 3.87
N LYS A 124 1.30 18.39 2.79
CA LYS A 124 1.24 19.76 2.29
C LYS A 124 0.40 19.82 1.02
N PHE A 125 -0.55 20.75 0.98
CA PHE A 125 -1.41 20.99 -0.17
C PHE A 125 -1.62 22.50 -0.33
N ASP A 126 -1.43 23.04 -1.54
CA ASP A 126 -1.53 24.48 -1.83
C ASP A 126 -0.78 25.40 -0.86
N GLY A 127 0.41 24.99 -0.44
CA GLY A 127 1.24 25.79 0.47
C GLY A 127 0.89 25.63 1.95
N HIS A 128 -0.24 25.01 2.29
CA HIS A 128 -0.68 24.79 3.67
C HIS A 128 -0.46 23.36 4.16
N TYR A 129 -0.32 23.20 5.48
CA TYR A 129 -0.16 21.90 6.12
C TYR A 129 -1.50 21.37 6.62
N TYR A 130 -1.73 20.09 6.39
CA TYR A 130 -2.95 19.40 6.80
C TYR A 130 -2.59 18.08 7.45
N GLN A 131 -3.55 17.54 8.20
CA GLN A 131 -3.53 16.18 8.69
C GLN A 131 -4.82 15.46 8.26
N GLY A 132 -4.73 14.19 7.87
CA GLY A 132 -5.90 13.38 7.55
C GLY A 132 -5.57 11.93 7.17
N PRO A 133 -6.58 11.05 7.04
CA PRO A 133 -6.41 9.63 6.75
C PRO A 133 -6.11 9.38 5.27
N LEU A 134 -4.93 9.81 4.80
CA LEU A 134 -4.57 9.74 3.39
C LEU A 134 -3.13 9.34 3.13
N ARG A 135 -2.87 8.86 1.90
CA ARG A 135 -1.52 8.68 1.35
C ARG A 135 -1.38 9.42 0.02
N ILE A 136 -0.16 9.85 -0.28
CA ILE A 136 0.22 10.53 -1.51
C ILE A 136 1.29 9.69 -2.22
N SER A 137 1.24 9.64 -3.55
CA SER A 137 2.32 9.11 -4.37
C SER A 137 2.34 9.78 -5.74
N ASN A 138 3.54 9.91 -6.29
CA ASN A 138 3.80 10.28 -7.69
C ASN A 138 4.65 9.23 -8.42
N ALA A 139 4.61 7.98 -7.94
CA ALA A 139 5.26 6.84 -8.57
C ALA A 139 4.69 6.63 -9.98
N ASP A 140 5.51 6.11 -10.90
CA ASP A 140 5.07 5.80 -12.26
C ASP A 140 4.04 4.66 -12.29
N VAL A 141 4.11 3.76 -11.30
CA VAL A 141 3.12 2.70 -11.06
C VAL A 141 2.76 2.70 -9.58
N ILE A 142 1.50 2.99 -9.26
CA ILE A 142 0.98 3.04 -7.89
C ILE A 142 0.18 1.77 -7.65
N ASP A 143 0.57 0.99 -6.64
CA ASP A 143 -0.05 -0.29 -6.32
C ASP A 143 -1.36 -0.12 -5.52
N ASN A 144 -2.46 -0.64 -6.06
CA ASN A 144 -3.74 -0.58 -5.37
C ASN A 144 -3.84 -1.56 -4.19
N ASN A 145 -2.95 -2.55 -4.06
CA ASN A 145 -2.88 -3.37 -2.85
C ASN A 145 -2.40 -2.56 -1.62
N LEU A 146 -1.67 -1.47 -1.86
CA LEU A 146 -1.21 -0.53 -0.85
C LEU A 146 -2.20 0.60 -0.63
N PHE A 147 -2.66 1.23 -1.72
CA PHE A 147 -3.61 2.34 -1.66
C PHE A 147 -5.04 1.90 -1.31
N LYS A 148 -5.39 0.64 -1.62
CA LYS A 148 -6.68 -0.02 -1.31
C LYS A 148 -7.90 0.81 -1.69
N CYS A 149 -7.82 1.50 -2.82
CA CYS A 149 -8.78 2.52 -3.19
C CYS A 149 -9.69 2.11 -4.36
N ARG A 150 -10.83 2.78 -4.44
CA ARG A 150 -11.69 2.83 -5.64
C ARG A 150 -11.34 4.07 -6.46
N TYR A 151 -11.56 4.03 -7.77
CA TYR A 151 -11.33 5.18 -8.64
C TYR A 151 -12.59 6.04 -8.74
N PRO A 152 -12.48 7.35 -9.07
CA PRO A 152 -13.64 8.24 -9.14
C PRO A 152 -14.67 7.78 -10.17
N SER A 153 -14.24 7.15 -11.26
CA SER A 153 -15.12 6.51 -12.24
C SER A 153 -15.96 5.36 -11.68
N ASP A 154 -15.52 4.70 -10.61
CA ASP A 154 -16.31 3.71 -9.85
C ASP A 154 -17.25 4.37 -8.81
N VAL A 155 -17.07 5.67 -8.53
CA VAL A 155 -17.74 6.42 -7.47
C VAL A 155 -18.36 7.70 -8.05
N PRO A 156 -19.42 7.58 -8.84
CA PRO A 156 -19.96 8.69 -9.63
C PRO A 156 -20.47 9.88 -8.80
N ASP A 157 -20.74 9.69 -7.51
CA ASP A 157 -21.11 10.75 -6.58
C ASP A 157 -20.39 10.59 -5.22
N ILE A 158 -19.16 11.11 -5.16
CA ILE A 158 -18.34 11.10 -3.94
C ILE A 158 -19.01 11.87 -2.80
N LYS A 159 -19.75 12.94 -3.11
CA LYS A 159 -20.43 13.73 -2.08
C LYS A 159 -21.53 12.90 -1.42
N ALA A 160 -22.35 12.20 -2.21
CA ALA A 160 -23.37 11.30 -1.66
C ALA A 160 -22.76 10.17 -0.82
N VAL A 161 -21.58 9.65 -1.21
CA VAL A 161 -20.86 8.67 -0.37
C VAL A 161 -20.49 9.29 0.97
N LEU A 162 -19.88 10.47 0.99
CA LEU A 162 -19.52 11.17 2.22
C LEU A 162 -20.75 11.40 3.12
N ASP A 163 -21.86 11.87 2.53
CA ASP A 163 -23.11 12.15 3.25
C ASP A 163 -23.68 10.89 3.93
N ARG A 164 -23.52 9.68 3.34
CA ARG A 164 -23.96 8.43 3.97
C ARG A 164 -23.11 8.03 5.19
N PHE A 165 -21.79 8.18 5.12
CA PHE A 165 -20.92 7.97 6.28
C PHE A 165 -21.18 9.01 7.37
N VAL A 166 -21.48 10.25 6.98
CA VAL A 166 -21.94 11.30 7.89
C VAL A 166 -23.24 10.90 8.60
N ALA A 167 -24.16 10.27 7.87
CA ALA A 167 -25.45 9.78 8.37
C ALA A 167 -25.37 8.46 9.16
N GLY A 168 -24.19 7.84 9.27
CA GLY A 168 -23.95 6.67 10.13
C GLY A 168 -23.73 5.34 9.40
N GLU A 169 -23.49 5.34 8.08
CA GLU A 169 -22.95 4.16 7.38
C GLU A 169 -21.67 3.68 8.09
N LYS A 170 -21.57 2.37 8.33
CA LYS A 170 -20.46 1.76 9.07
C LYS A 170 -19.33 1.32 8.16
N GLY A 171 -18.11 1.37 8.67
CA GLY A 171 -16.91 0.87 8.00
C GLY A 171 -16.06 1.99 7.40
N MET A 172 -15.34 1.65 6.34
CA MET A 172 -14.43 2.56 5.65
C MET A 172 -14.42 2.30 4.14
N MET A 173 -14.15 3.34 3.39
CA MET A 173 -13.96 3.29 1.94
C MET A 173 -12.86 4.26 1.52
N THR A 174 -11.87 3.77 0.81
CA THR A 174 -10.78 4.60 0.29
C THR A 174 -11.03 4.96 -1.17
N ILE A 175 -10.81 6.22 -1.53
CA ILE A 175 -10.96 6.75 -2.88
C ILE A 175 -9.62 7.31 -3.34
N CYS A 176 -9.19 6.94 -4.55
CA CYS A 176 -8.03 7.52 -5.21
C CYS A 176 -8.46 8.69 -6.08
N MET A 177 -7.71 9.77 -6.01
CA MET A 177 -7.97 11.01 -6.73
C MET A 177 -6.67 11.57 -7.30
N ASN A 178 -6.70 12.09 -8.51
CA ASN A 178 -5.65 13.01 -8.97
C ASN A 178 -5.78 14.37 -8.24
N GLU A 179 -4.81 15.25 -8.44
CA GLU A 179 -4.75 16.54 -7.75
C GLU A 179 -6.01 17.42 -7.97
N ASN A 180 -6.55 17.45 -9.19
CA ASN A 180 -7.74 18.24 -9.53
C ASN A 180 -9.01 17.69 -8.87
N GLU A 181 -9.13 16.37 -8.77
CA GLU A 181 -10.22 15.69 -8.04
C GLU A 181 -10.09 15.91 -6.54
N PHE A 182 -8.88 15.79 -5.99
CA PHE A 182 -8.64 15.97 -4.57
C PHE A 182 -8.93 17.41 -4.12
N ARG A 183 -8.57 18.41 -4.93
CA ARG A 183 -8.95 19.81 -4.71
C ARG A 183 -10.46 19.98 -4.56
N ARG A 184 -11.24 19.43 -5.51
CA ARG A 184 -12.71 19.45 -5.46
C ARG A 184 -13.25 18.68 -4.26
N PHE A 185 -12.62 17.56 -3.92
CA PHE A 185 -13.01 16.75 -2.77
C PHE A 185 -12.89 17.51 -1.44
N LEU A 186 -11.84 18.32 -1.26
CA LEU A 186 -11.67 19.15 -0.06
C LEU A 186 -12.78 20.19 0.12
N GLU A 187 -13.41 20.66 -0.97
CA GLU A 187 -14.56 21.59 -0.92
C GLU A 187 -15.78 20.98 -0.21
N TYR A 188 -15.86 19.64 -0.14
CA TYR A 188 -16.91 18.93 0.61
C TYR A 188 -16.67 18.90 2.12
N ASN A 189 -15.56 19.43 2.62
CA ASN A 189 -15.18 19.41 4.04
C ASN A 189 -15.19 17.99 4.63
N PRO A 190 -14.40 17.06 4.07
CA PRO A 190 -14.35 15.69 4.55
C PRO A 190 -13.91 15.62 6.02
N ARG A 191 -14.54 14.73 6.80
CA ARG A 191 -14.23 14.56 8.24
C ARG A 191 -12.78 14.13 8.43
N GLY A 192 -12.17 14.49 9.55
CA GLY A 192 -10.80 14.04 9.86
C GLY A 192 -9.70 14.70 9.03
N VAL A 193 -10.03 15.63 8.13
CA VAL A 193 -9.03 16.56 7.56
C VAL A 193 -8.97 17.81 8.42
N SER A 194 -7.78 18.14 8.93
CA SER A 194 -7.55 19.30 9.79
C SER A 194 -6.40 20.15 9.26
N LEU A 195 -6.58 21.47 9.22
CA LEU A 195 -5.51 22.42 8.93
C LEU A 195 -4.55 22.48 10.13
N LEU A 196 -3.24 22.48 9.84
CA LEU A 196 -2.18 22.60 10.83
C LEU A 196 -1.50 23.97 10.72
N PRO A 197 -0.76 24.40 11.77
CA PRO A 197 0.05 25.61 11.72
C PRO A 197 1.08 25.60 10.57
N ASP A 198 1.37 26.77 9.99
CA ASP A 198 2.31 26.90 8.86
C ASP A 198 3.76 26.52 9.22
N ASN A 199 4.12 26.47 10.50
CA ASN A 199 5.42 26.05 11.00
C ASN A 199 5.50 24.54 11.30
N THR A 200 4.54 23.75 10.82
CA THR A 200 4.54 22.28 10.99
C THR A 200 5.77 21.65 10.34
N VAL A 201 6.46 20.80 11.10
CA VAL A 201 7.57 19.96 10.60
C VAL A 201 7.04 18.55 10.40
N ILE A 202 7.14 18.04 9.17
CA ILE A 202 6.74 16.66 8.84
C ILE A 202 7.91 15.74 9.12
N THR A 203 7.69 14.74 9.98
CA THR A 203 8.65 13.63 10.18
C THR A 203 8.32 12.48 9.22
N PRO A 204 9.29 11.61 8.87
CA PRO A 204 9.06 10.50 7.94
C PRO A 204 7.87 9.59 8.32
N GLU A 205 7.64 9.38 9.61
CA GLU A 205 6.55 8.53 10.11
C GLU A 205 5.19 9.20 9.96
N GLN A 206 5.16 10.52 9.92
CA GLN A 206 3.97 11.33 9.76
C GLN A 206 3.71 11.69 8.29
N ASP A 207 4.69 11.57 7.41
CA ASP A 207 4.54 11.96 6.02
C ASP A 207 3.49 11.09 5.31
N ALA A 208 2.59 11.75 4.59
CA ALA A 208 1.64 11.08 3.73
C ALA A 208 2.28 10.66 2.40
N ASP A 209 3.39 11.31 1.99
CA ASP A 209 4.07 11.00 0.74
C ASP A 209 4.86 9.69 0.87
N THR A 210 4.33 8.67 0.19
CA THR A 210 4.95 7.34 0.13
C THR A 210 6.00 7.23 -1.00
N GLY A 211 6.16 8.29 -1.81
CA GLY A 211 7.15 8.38 -2.87
C GLY A 211 7.01 7.31 -3.97
N ASN A 212 8.14 7.03 -4.63
CA ASN A 212 8.24 6.11 -5.79
C ASN A 212 8.61 4.67 -5.41
N THR A 213 8.99 4.39 -4.17
CA THR A 213 9.61 3.11 -3.79
C THR A 213 9.26 2.72 -2.37
N LEU A 214 8.79 1.48 -2.16
CA LEU A 214 8.82 0.84 -0.86
C LEU A 214 10.30 0.68 -0.48
N ARG A 215 10.75 1.36 0.58
CA ARG A 215 12.12 1.24 1.09
C ARG A 215 12.10 0.47 2.41
N LEU A 216 13.07 -0.42 2.57
CA LEU A 216 13.34 -1.07 3.84
C LEU A 216 14.47 -0.29 4.50
N HIS A 217 14.24 0.26 5.69
CA HIS A 217 15.27 0.98 6.44
C HIS A 217 16.23 -0.01 7.12
N ASP A 218 17.50 0.40 7.29
CA ASP A 218 18.48 -0.33 8.11
C ASP A 218 18.11 -0.19 9.59
N ILE A 219 17.20 -1.06 10.06
CA ILE A 219 16.75 -1.11 11.45
C ILE A 219 17.69 -2.00 12.26
N ARG A 220 18.41 -1.40 13.19
CA ARG A 220 19.36 -2.11 14.07
C ARG A 220 18.74 -2.43 15.42
N PHE A 221 18.43 -3.71 15.62
CA PHE A 221 18.00 -4.28 16.89
C PHE A 221 19.16 -4.48 17.85
N GLN A 222 18.92 -4.30 19.15
CA GLN A 222 19.91 -4.59 20.19
C GLN A 222 20.04 -6.09 20.46
N ASP A 223 18.92 -6.82 20.41
CA ASP A 223 18.90 -8.26 20.62
C ASP A 223 19.55 -9.00 19.44
N PRO A 224 20.55 -9.88 19.68
CA PRO A 224 21.26 -10.58 18.61
C PRO A 224 20.36 -11.45 17.72
N GLU A 225 19.36 -12.14 18.30
CA GLU A 225 18.46 -13.01 17.54
C GLU A 225 17.50 -12.19 16.66
N LEU A 226 17.04 -11.02 17.14
CA LEU A 226 16.26 -10.09 16.33
C LEU A 226 17.09 -9.49 15.19
N ARG A 227 18.36 -9.17 15.43
CA ARG A 227 19.26 -8.65 14.38
C ARG A 227 19.51 -9.70 13.29
N GLU A 228 19.81 -10.94 13.67
CA GLU A 228 19.99 -12.05 12.72
C GLU A 228 18.71 -12.29 11.89
N GLY A 229 17.54 -12.27 12.54
CA GLY A 229 16.27 -12.38 11.81
C GLY A 229 16.01 -11.20 10.85
N ALA A 230 16.43 -9.99 11.22
CA ALA A 230 16.27 -8.81 10.36
C ALA A 230 17.17 -8.88 9.12
N GLU A 231 18.41 -9.35 9.28
CA GLU A 231 19.33 -9.63 8.17
C GLU A 231 18.74 -10.70 7.23
N GLU A 232 18.26 -11.81 7.78
CA GLU A 232 17.62 -12.87 6.98
C GLU A 232 16.38 -12.38 6.22
N ILE A 233 15.52 -11.56 6.84
CA ILE A 233 14.38 -10.95 6.15
C ILE A 233 14.84 -9.97 5.08
N THR A 234 15.92 -9.22 5.30
CA THR A 234 16.47 -8.30 4.29
C THR A 234 16.93 -9.05 3.05
N ASP A 235 17.58 -10.20 3.22
CA ASP A 235 17.96 -11.08 2.11
C ASP A 235 16.74 -11.63 1.36
N ILE A 236 15.71 -12.08 2.08
CA ILE A 236 14.45 -12.57 1.49
C ILE A 236 13.73 -11.45 0.73
N VAL A 237 13.69 -10.23 1.27
CA VAL A 237 13.12 -9.04 0.60
C VAL A 237 13.89 -8.72 -0.68
N THR A 238 15.22 -8.80 -0.63
CA THR A 238 16.08 -8.58 -1.79
C THR A 238 15.80 -9.62 -2.88
N GLU A 239 15.71 -10.90 -2.51
CA GLU A 239 15.31 -11.98 -3.42
C GLU A 239 13.92 -11.72 -4.03
N PHE A 240 12.94 -11.30 -3.20
CA PHE A 240 11.58 -11.02 -3.65
C PHE A 240 11.52 -9.91 -4.71
N ARG A 241 12.27 -8.82 -4.51
CA ARG A 241 12.29 -7.66 -5.43
C ARG A 241 12.90 -7.97 -6.80
N HIS A 242 13.81 -8.93 -6.87
CA HIS A 242 14.43 -9.37 -8.13
C HIS A 242 13.70 -10.56 -8.76
N GLN A 243 12.63 -11.07 -8.11
CA GLN A 243 11.91 -12.24 -8.60
C GLN A 243 11.00 -11.89 -9.78
N THR A 244 11.27 -12.49 -10.93
CA THR A 244 10.45 -12.37 -12.15
C THR A 244 9.51 -13.55 -12.35
N ASP A 245 9.72 -14.66 -11.63
CA ASP A 245 8.83 -15.80 -11.62
C ASP A 245 7.70 -15.58 -10.59
N VAL A 246 6.51 -15.27 -11.09
CA VAL A 246 5.33 -15.01 -10.25
C VAL A 246 4.91 -16.21 -9.39
N THR A 247 5.31 -17.43 -9.75
CA THR A 247 4.96 -18.64 -9.00
C THR A 247 5.76 -18.79 -7.70
N LYS A 248 6.96 -18.19 -7.64
CA LYS A 248 7.85 -18.26 -6.47
C LYS A 248 7.41 -17.36 -5.31
N LYS A 249 6.42 -16.49 -5.50
CA LYS A 249 5.92 -15.57 -4.46
C LYS A 249 5.51 -16.32 -3.18
N TYR A 250 4.78 -17.43 -3.31
CA TYR A 250 4.30 -18.19 -2.15
C TYR A 250 5.44 -18.80 -1.34
N GLU A 251 6.47 -19.32 -2.02
CA GLU A 251 7.65 -19.90 -1.37
C GLU A 251 8.44 -18.85 -0.59
N ILE A 252 8.75 -17.72 -1.26
CA ILE A 252 9.49 -16.61 -0.64
C ILE A 252 8.70 -16.02 0.54
N TYR A 253 7.39 -15.82 0.39
CA TYR A 253 6.52 -15.35 1.47
C TYR A 253 6.49 -16.32 2.66
N SER A 254 6.46 -17.64 2.40
CA SER A 254 6.49 -18.65 3.46
C SER A 254 7.79 -18.60 4.28
N ARG A 255 8.93 -18.42 3.60
CA ARG A 255 10.24 -18.19 4.25
C ARG A 255 10.21 -16.93 5.10
N TYR A 256 9.79 -15.80 4.53
CA TYR A 256 9.62 -14.55 5.28
C TYR A 256 8.75 -14.73 6.52
N HIS A 257 7.58 -15.35 6.37
CA HIS A 257 6.65 -15.56 7.48
C HIS A 257 7.25 -16.43 8.59
N THR A 258 8.02 -17.47 8.23
CA THR A 258 8.72 -18.33 9.20
C THR A 258 9.71 -17.52 10.05
N VAL A 259 10.53 -16.68 9.42
CA VAL A 259 11.51 -15.83 10.11
C VAL A 259 10.80 -14.78 10.97
N LEU A 260 9.78 -14.13 10.43
CA LEU A 260 8.98 -13.15 11.16
C LEU A 260 8.35 -13.75 12.42
N MET A 261 7.80 -14.96 12.34
CA MET A 261 7.21 -15.65 13.49
C MET A 261 8.26 -16.04 14.53
N ARG A 262 9.47 -16.42 14.11
CA ARG A 262 10.61 -16.64 15.02
C ARG A 262 10.97 -15.33 15.76
N MET A 263 11.11 -14.23 15.02
CA MET A 263 11.40 -12.91 15.60
C MET A 263 10.29 -12.45 16.55
N ALA A 264 9.02 -12.59 16.17
CA ALA A 264 7.89 -12.21 17.02
C ALA A 264 7.84 -13.00 18.33
N ASN A 265 8.15 -14.30 18.28
CA ASN A 265 8.25 -15.13 19.48
C ASN A 265 9.40 -14.68 20.39
N ARG A 266 10.56 -14.35 19.82
CA ARG A 266 11.70 -13.81 20.57
C ARG A 266 11.36 -12.46 21.19
N TYR A 267 10.81 -11.53 20.41
CA TYR A 267 10.38 -10.22 20.87
C TYR A 267 9.38 -10.33 22.05
N ARG A 268 8.43 -11.27 21.97
CA ARG A 268 7.50 -11.56 23.07
C ARG A 268 8.22 -12.03 24.34
N GLN A 269 9.27 -12.82 24.24
CA GLN A 269 10.05 -13.27 25.41
C GLN A 269 10.79 -12.10 26.07
N ILE A 270 11.37 -11.20 25.28
CA ILE A 270 12.02 -9.98 25.77
C ILE A 270 11.00 -9.10 26.51
N LEU A 271 9.80 -8.91 25.94
CA LEU A 271 8.74 -8.13 26.56
C LEU A 271 8.25 -8.69 27.91
N LEU A 272 8.34 -9.99 28.14
CA LEU A 272 7.99 -10.60 29.43
C LEU A 272 9.00 -10.28 30.53
N GLN A 273 10.21 -9.88 30.16
CA GLN A 273 11.32 -9.54 31.06
C GLN A 273 11.57 -8.03 31.15
N SER A 274 10.82 -7.26 30.36
CA SER A 274 10.95 -5.82 30.16
C SER A 274 10.20 -5.01 31.22
N ASP A 275 10.76 -3.85 31.55
CA ASP A 275 10.05 -2.82 32.30
C ASP A 275 9.44 -1.82 31.31
N LYS A 276 8.10 -1.78 31.24
CA LYS A 276 7.38 -0.97 30.25
C LYS A 276 7.61 0.54 30.39
N GLU A 277 8.13 1.00 31.52
CA GLU A 277 8.47 2.41 31.72
C GLU A 277 9.87 2.77 31.21
N ASN A 278 10.72 1.78 30.88
CA ASN A 278 12.05 2.00 30.32
C ASN A 278 11.99 2.60 28.91
N GLY A 279 12.74 3.70 28.70
CA GLY A 279 12.82 4.38 27.40
C GLY A 279 13.45 3.51 26.30
N THR A 280 14.40 2.65 26.64
CA THR A 280 15.04 1.73 25.69
C THR A 280 14.06 0.70 25.15
N ASP A 281 13.18 0.16 26.01
CA ASP A 281 12.21 -0.86 25.62
C ASP A 281 11.14 -0.29 24.68
N LYS A 282 10.77 0.99 24.87
CA LYS A 282 9.87 1.72 23.96
C LYS A 282 10.49 1.91 22.58
N GLU A 283 11.78 2.23 22.51
CA GLU A 283 12.49 2.41 21.25
C GLU A 283 12.64 1.08 20.49
N GLU A 284 12.99 -0.02 21.15
CA GLU A 284 13.04 -1.33 20.50
C GLU A 284 11.64 -1.82 20.04
N SER A 285 10.58 -1.45 20.77
CA SER A 285 9.21 -1.70 20.35
C SER A 285 8.81 -0.95 19.09
N ARG A 286 9.22 0.33 18.98
CA ARG A 286 9.02 1.16 17.80
C ARG A 286 9.73 0.54 16.58
N LYS A 287 11.02 0.23 16.72
CA LYS A 287 11.83 -0.42 15.67
C LYS A 287 11.20 -1.73 15.17
N PHE A 288 10.75 -2.59 16.09
CA PHE A 288 10.12 -3.85 15.70
C PHE A 288 8.83 -3.62 14.92
N SER A 289 7.99 -2.70 15.37
CA SER A 289 6.73 -2.36 14.70
C SER A 289 6.95 -1.79 13.29
N GLU A 290 7.93 -0.88 13.15
CA GLU A 290 8.32 -0.31 11.86
C GLU A 290 8.85 -1.37 10.90
N PHE A 291 9.74 -2.24 11.37
CA PHE A 291 10.30 -3.31 10.55
C PHE A 291 9.22 -4.29 10.04
N VAL A 292 8.28 -4.67 10.90
CA VAL A 292 7.14 -5.53 10.52
C VAL A 292 6.23 -4.82 9.52
N GLN A 293 5.98 -3.52 9.70
CA GLN A 293 5.15 -2.75 8.78
C GLN A 293 5.80 -2.63 7.40
N GLU A 294 7.07 -2.20 7.32
CA GLU A 294 7.78 -2.01 6.04
C GLU A 294 7.89 -3.30 5.25
N THR A 295 8.27 -4.39 5.92
CA THR A 295 8.38 -5.70 5.27
C THR A 295 6.99 -6.21 4.86
N GLY A 296 5.97 -6.00 5.69
CA GLY A 296 4.59 -6.36 5.39
C GLY A 296 4.02 -5.60 4.17
N GLU A 297 4.33 -4.32 4.02
CA GLU A 297 3.94 -3.53 2.84
C GLU A 297 4.63 -4.08 1.57
N ILE A 298 5.91 -4.44 1.64
CA ILE A 298 6.64 -5.05 0.50
C ILE A 298 6.01 -6.39 0.08
N PHE A 299 5.76 -7.31 1.01
CA PHE A 299 5.17 -8.61 0.69
C PHE A 299 3.67 -8.51 0.35
N GLY A 300 2.99 -7.49 0.86
CA GLY A 300 1.61 -7.16 0.53
C GLY A 300 1.43 -6.53 -0.85
N ALA A 301 2.52 -6.06 -1.46
CA ALA A 301 2.48 -5.45 -2.78
C ALA A 301 1.96 -6.44 -3.85
N GLY A 302 0.97 -6.00 -4.60
CA GLY A 302 0.50 -6.63 -5.83
C GLY A 302 1.36 -6.23 -7.03
N VAL A 303 2.06 -5.11 -6.94
CA VAL A 303 2.92 -4.58 -8.00
C VAL A 303 4.27 -4.15 -7.45
N LEU A 304 5.34 -4.61 -8.08
CA LEU A 304 6.70 -4.18 -7.74
C LEU A 304 7.44 -3.67 -8.99
N PRO A 305 7.89 -2.40 -9.00
CA PRO A 305 8.89 -1.96 -9.96
C PRO A 305 10.13 -2.83 -9.84
N LEU A 306 10.60 -3.34 -10.98
CA LEU A 306 11.89 -4.01 -11.01
C LEU A 306 12.96 -2.93 -10.88
N GLN A 307 13.85 -3.09 -9.91
CA GLN A 307 15.03 -2.26 -9.83
C GLN A 307 15.86 -2.53 -11.09
N THR A 308 15.96 -1.54 -11.98
CA THR A 308 17.04 -1.53 -12.95
C THR A 308 18.31 -1.29 -12.15
N ASP A 309 19.33 -2.12 -12.29
CA ASP A 309 20.65 -1.86 -11.71
C ASP A 309 20.98 -0.39 -11.95
N GLU A 310 20.96 0.41 -10.88
CA GLU A 310 21.40 1.79 -10.95
C GLU A 310 22.87 1.74 -11.28
N THR A 311 23.20 1.83 -12.56
CA THR A 311 24.47 2.43 -12.94
C THR A 311 24.31 3.89 -12.50
N PRO A 312 25.11 4.40 -11.55
CA PRO A 312 25.04 5.80 -11.20
C PRO A 312 25.21 6.61 -12.48
N PRO A 313 24.47 7.71 -12.70
CA PRO A 313 24.84 8.63 -13.76
C PRO A 313 26.27 9.07 -13.47
N ALA A 314 27.18 8.70 -14.37
CA ALA A 314 28.53 9.21 -14.37
C ALA A 314 28.46 10.70 -14.67
N HIS A 315 28.44 11.54 -13.63
CA HIS A 315 28.80 12.95 -13.68
C HIS A 315 29.42 13.39 -12.36
#